data_AF-A0A976H3T0-F1
#
_entry.id   AF-A0A976H3T0-F1
#
_cell.length_a   1.000
_cell.length_b   1.000
_cell.length_c   1.000
_cell.angle_alpha   90.00
_cell.angle_beta   90.00
_cell.angle_gamma   90.00
#
_symmetry.space_group_name_H-M   'P 1'
#
loop_
_entity.id
_entity.type
_entity.pdbx_description
1 polymer ?
#
loop_
_entity_poly.entity_id
_entity_poly.type
_entity_poly.pdbx_seq_one_letter_code
_entity_poly.pdbx_strand_id
1 'polypeptide(L)' 'MKIVITGASKGIGKAIAAAFAAEGHALYLCSRGQKALYDTVAELQTQYPNALVKGRPA' A
#
# COMPACT_ATOMS: atom_id res chain seq x y z
N MET A 1 -10.05 -9.04 2.26
CA MET A 1 -10.66 -8.65 0.96
C MET A 1 -9.58 -8.18 -0.01
N LYS A 2 -9.89 -7.96 -1.30
CA LYS A 2 -8.98 -7.32 -2.27
C LYS A 2 -9.30 -5.83 -2.34
N ILE A 3 -8.33 -4.97 -2.09
CA ILE A 3 -8.51 -3.53 -1.93
C ILE A 3 -7.56 -2.80 -2.87
N VAL A 4 -8.08 -1.88 -3.66
CA VAL A 4 -7.30 -1.05 -4.58
C VAL A 4 -7.26 0.38 -4.05
N ILE A 5 -6.06 0.94 -3.90
CA ILE A 5 -5.87 2.29 -3.38
C ILE A 5 -5.01 3.10 -4.34
N THR A 6 -5.60 4.15 -4.90
CA THR A 6 -4.92 5.14 -5.74
C THR A 6 -4.36 6.27 -4.87
N GLY A 7 -3.24 6.87 -5.29
CA GLY A 7 -2.58 7.91 -4.49
C GLY A 7 -1.98 7.38 -3.18
N ALA A 8 -1.70 6.08 -3.11
CA ALA A 8 -1.29 5.40 -1.88
C ALA A 8 0.13 5.70 -1.41
N SER A 9 0.91 6.48 -2.15
CA SER A 9 2.32 6.73 -1.86
C SER A 9 2.59 7.75 -0.73
N LYS A 10 1.56 8.44 -0.22
CA LYS A 10 1.67 9.42 0.87
C LYS A 10 0.31 9.82 1.44
N GLY A 11 0.32 10.53 2.57
CA GLY A 11 -0.86 11.16 3.18
C GLY A 11 -1.97 10.17 3.48
N ILE A 12 -3.21 10.57 3.17
CA ILE A 12 -4.42 9.77 3.45
C ILE A 12 -4.37 8.41 2.75
N GLY A 13 -3.94 8.35 1.48
CA GLY A 13 -3.86 7.09 0.74
C GLY A 13 -2.94 6.07 1.41
N LYS A 14 -1.80 6.52 1.94
CA LYS A 14 -0.89 5.67 2.73
C LYS A 14 -1.53 5.23 4.05
N ALA A 15 -2.20 6.14 4.76
CA ALA A 15 -2.85 5.83 6.03
C ALA A 15 -3.97 4.77 5.87
N ILE A 16 -4.78 4.89 4.81
CA ILE A 16 -5.80 3.90 4.46
C ILE A 16 -5.16 2.54 4.13
N ALA A 17 -4.06 2.55 3.37
CA ALA A 17 -3.33 1.32 3.05
C ALA A 17 -2.79 0.64 4.32
N ALA A 18 -2.28 1.39 5.29
CA ALA A 18 -1.83 0.86 6.57
C ALA A 18 -2.97 0.25 7.40
N ALA A 19 -4.12 0.93 7.49
CA ALA A 19 -5.28 0.41 8.23
C ALA A 19 -5.74 -0.95 7.69
N PHE A 20 -5.91 -1.07 6.38
CA PHE A 20 -6.29 -2.35 5.76
C PHE A 20 -5.17 -3.39 5.78
N ALA A 21 -3.90 -2.99 5.79
CA ALA A 21 -2.78 -3.91 5.93
C ALA A 21 -2.75 -4.51 7.34
N ALA A 22 -3.06 -3.72 8.37
CA ALA A 22 -3.18 -4.19 9.76
C ALA A 22 -4.26 -5.27 9.90
N GLU A 23 -5.33 -5.20 9.11
CA GLU A 23 -6.39 -6.21 9.04
C GLU A 23 -6.02 -7.44 8.17
N GLY A 24 -4.80 -7.52 7.65
CA GLY A 24 -4.32 -8.66 6.86
C GLY A 24 -4.95 -8.78 5.47
N HIS A 25 -5.45 -7.67 4.90
CA HIS A 25 -6.07 -7.68 3.59
C HIS A 25 -5.05 -7.66 2.43
N ALA A 26 -5.54 -8.01 1.23
CA ALA A 26 -4.76 -7.93 0.00
C ALA A 26 -4.91 -6.53 -0.62
N LEU A 27 -3.80 -5.80 -0.73
CA LEU A 27 -3.72 -4.41 -1.14
C LEU A 27 -3.01 -4.27 -2.49
N TYR A 28 -3.61 -3.47 -3.37
CA TYR A 28 -3.08 -3.09 -4.67
C TYR A 28 -2.97 -1.57 -4.73
N LEU A 29 -1.74 -1.07 -4.71
CA LEU A 29 -1.42 0.34 -4.57
C LEU A 29 -1.01 0.95 -5.91
N CYS A 30 -1.47 2.17 -6.19
CA CYS A 30 -1.12 2.91 -7.40
C CYS A 30 -0.81 4.37 -7.10
N SER A 31 0.25 4.92 -7.71
CA SER A 31 0.63 6.33 -7.62
C SER A 31 1.59 6.73 -8.74
N ARG A 32 1.64 8.03 -9.06
CA ARG A 32 2.57 8.60 -10.06
C ARG A 32 4.03 8.57 -9.61
N GLY A 33 4.28 8.64 -8.31
CA GLY A 33 5.63 8.66 -7.75
C GLY A 33 6.15 7.24 -7.52
N GLN A 34 6.84 6.67 -8.51
CA GLN A 34 7.33 5.27 -8.45
C GLN A 34 8.15 4.98 -7.20
N LYS A 35 9.14 5.83 -6.88
CA LYS A 35 9.98 5.64 -5.69
C LYS A 35 9.14 5.66 -4.40
N ALA A 36 8.33 6.69 -4.20
CA ALA A 36 7.50 6.83 -3.00
C ALA A 36 6.47 5.69 -2.87
N LEU A 37 5.95 5.18 -3.99
CA LEU A 37 5.06 4.03 -4.01
C LEU A 37 5.78 2.77 -3.51
N TYR A 38 6.96 2.47 -4.05
CA TYR A 38 7.70 1.28 -3.64
C TYR A 38 8.25 1.38 -2.22
N ASP A 39 8.67 2.57 -1.79
CA ASP A 39 9.03 2.82 -0.38
C ASP A 39 7.83 2.49 0.53
N THR A 40 6.62 2.93 0.16
CA THR A 40 5.39 2.62 0.91
C THR A 40 5.06 1.13 0.89
N VAL A 41 5.21 0.45 -0.26
CA VAL A 41 4.97 -1.00 -0.36
C VAL A 41 5.93 -1.77 0.54
N ALA A 42 7.23 -1.45 0.51
CA ALA A 42 8.23 -2.12 1.33
C ALA A 42 7.98 -1.89 2.83
N GLU A 43 7.62 -0.67 3.21
CA GLU A 43 7.26 -0.33 4.59
C GLU A 43 6.04 -1.14 5.07
N LEU A 44 4.97 -1.20 4.27
CA LEU A 44 3.76 -1.95 4.62
C LEU A 44 4.01 -3.47 4.65
N GLN A 45 4.80 -4.01 3.74
CA GLN A 45 5.17 -5.44 3.77
C GLN A 45 6.00 -5.79 5.00
N THR A 46 6.87 -4.88 5.45
CA THR A 46 7.71 -5.08 6.64
C THR A 46 6.87 -4.99 7.92
N GLN A 47 5.97 -4.01 8.01
CA GLN A 47 5.11 -3.81 9.20
C GLN A 47 3.99 -4.86 9.29
N TYR A 48 3.48 -5.32 8.15
CA TYR A 48 2.31 -6.19 8.08
C TYR A 48 2.60 -7.43 7.23
N PRO A 49 3.39 -8.39 7.74
CA PRO A 49 3.78 -9.58 6.98
C PRO A 49 2.61 -10.49 6.58
N ASN A 50 1.47 -10.36 7.28
CA ASN A 50 0.25 -11.12 7.00
C ASN A 50 -0.60 -10.51 5.86
N ALA A 51 -0.28 -9.29 5.41
CA ALA A 51 -1.00 -8.62 4.33
C ALA A 51 -0.27 -8.80 3.00
N LEU A 52 -1.03 -9.08 1.93
CA LEU A 52 -0.47 -9.09 0.58
C LEU A 52 -0.47 -7.67 0.02
N VAL A 53 0.69 -7.01 -0.04
CA VAL A 53 0.78 -5.64 -0.60
C VAL A 53 1.52 -5.68 -1.94
N LYS A 54 0.91 -5.17 -3.01
CA LYS A 54 1.52 -5.00 -4.33
C LYS A 54 1.36 -3.58 -4.83
N GLY A 55 2.37 -3.02 -5.47
CA GLY A 55 2.33 -1.67 -6.06
C GLY A 55 2.56 -1.69 -7.57
N ARG A 56 1.80 -0.88 -8.31
CA ARG A 56 2.04 -0.57 -9.72
C ARG A 56 2.07 0.94 -9.93
N PRO A 57 3.14 1.52 -10.49
CA PRO A 57 3.16 2.94 -10.83
C PRO A 57 2.12 3.25 -11.92
N ALA A 58 1.53 4.44 -11.82
CA ALA A 58 0.62 5.01 -12.81
C ALA A 58 1.39 5.64 -13.98
#